data_AF-A0A447Z711-F1
#
_entry.id   AF-A0A447Z711-F1
#
_cell.length_a   1.000
_cell.length_b   1.000
_cell.length_c   1.000
_cell.angle_alpha   90.00
_cell.angle_beta   90.00
_cell.angle_gamma   90.00
#
_symmetry.space_group_name_H-M   'P 1'
#
loop_
_entity.id
_entity.type
_entity.pdbx_description
1 polymer ?
#
loop_
_entity_poly.entity_id
_entity_poly.type
_entity_poly.pdbx_seq_one_letter_code
_entity_poly.pdbx_strand_id
1 'polypeptide(L)'
;MSNLFDSIFNNATATVDPVRLMLALVVSLVLGLALSWTYKYRTLYTREFIVSLTLLPCMMTLVIFLVNGSLGTSIAVAGTFSLIRFRSATSGSRELIAIFLAMIIGLAAGSGYLLLAVLFTAFLLAIWLLLETKQSKTDHQRRRHLTIQVENQERIADKISRLLDRNCTEVDLISVNTSQNGEQLTLDYEVDLRPEVDDFAMTTLLTEEIHHCDVSLTKKAKKRKNL
;
A
#
# COMPACT_ATOMS: atom_id res chain seq x y z
N MET A 1 -17.66 15.08 48.28
CA MET A 1 -17.46 15.13 46.81
C MET A 1 -16.43 14.07 46.41
N SER A 2 -16.80 12.79 46.38
CA SER A 2 -15.86 11.71 46.03
C SER A 2 -16.59 10.40 45.71
N ASN A 3 -17.63 10.44 44.86
CA ASN A 3 -18.39 9.26 44.43
C ASN A 3 -18.79 9.32 42.93
N LEU A 4 -18.18 10.20 42.14
CA LEU A 4 -18.53 10.38 40.71
C LEU A 4 -17.66 9.54 39.75
N PHE A 5 -16.67 8.82 40.28
CA PHE A 5 -15.74 7.99 39.51
C PHE A 5 -15.58 6.57 40.09
N ASP A 6 -16.49 6.14 40.97
CA ASP A 6 -16.50 4.73 41.38
C ASP A 6 -17.29 3.93 40.33
N SER A 7 -16.64 2.94 39.73
CA SER A 7 -17.20 2.15 38.63
C SER A 7 -18.42 1.36 39.12
N ILE A 8 -19.56 1.52 38.46
CA ILE A 8 -20.85 0.86 38.78
C ILE A 8 -20.77 -0.68 38.60
N PHE A 9 -19.69 -1.21 38.02
CA PHE A 9 -19.46 -2.65 37.81
C PHE A 9 -18.70 -3.32 38.95
N ASN A 10 -19.06 -3.01 40.19
CA ASN A 10 -18.34 -3.39 41.40
C ASN A 10 -18.39 -4.89 41.76
N ASN A 11 -18.63 -5.80 40.81
CA ASN A 11 -18.66 -7.26 41.04
C ASN A 11 -18.33 -8.09 39.78
N ALA A 12 -17.43 -7.63 38.92
CA ALA A 12 -16.73 -8.54 38.00
C ALA A 12 -15.29 -8.68 38.51
N THR A 13 -15.01 -9.80 39.19
CA THR A 13 -13.68 -10.25 39.63
C THR A 13 -12.79 -10.60 38.43
N ALA A 14 -12.63 -9.68 37.48
CA ALA A 14 -11.44 -9.64 36.65
C ALA A 14 -10.47 -8.75 37.42
N THR A 15 -9.38 -9.34 37.93
CA THR A 15 -8.25 -8.58 38.50
C THR A 15 -7.61 -7.77 37.38
N VAL A 16 -8.22 -6.64 37.03
CA VAL A 16 -7.72 -5.68 36.05
C VAL A 16 -6.54 -4.97 36.69
N ASP A 17 -5.36 -5.53 36.51
CA ASP A 17 -4.11 -5.02 37.08
C ASP A 17 -3.65 -3.79 36.26
N PRO A 18 -3.82 -2.54 36.75
CA PRO A 18 -3.61 -1.33 35.93
C PRO A 18 -2.17 -1.20 35.44
N VAL A 19 -1.22 -1.77 36.19
CA VAL A 19 0.20 -1.82 35.84
C VAL A 19 0.43 -2.68 34.61
N ARG A 20 -0.28 -3.80 34.46
CA ARG A 20 -0.17 -4.68 33.28
C ARG A 20 -0.76 -4.03 32.04
N LEU A 21 -1.87 -3.30 32.20
CA LEU A 21 -2.45 -2.51 31.11
C LEU A 21 -1.47 -1.43 30.64
N MET A 22 -0.89 -0.67 31.56
CA MET A 22 0.07 0.38 31.22
C MET A 22 1.29 -0.21 30.50
N LEU A 23 1.80 -1.35 30.97
CA LEU A 23 2.90 -2.06 30.33
C LEU A 23 2.51 -2.54 28.92
N ALA A 24 1.32 -3.10 28.73
CA ALA A 24 0.82 -3.52 27.42
C ALA A 24 0.68 -2.35 26.44
N LEU A 25 0.20 -1.20 26.90
CA LEU A 25 0.11 0.02 26.08
C LEU A 25 1.48 0.54 25.67
N VAL A 26 2.46 0.56 26.58
CA VAL A 26 3.84 0.96 26.26
C VAL A 26 4.47 0.00 25.24
N VAL A 27 4.32 -1.31 25.43
CA VAL A 27 4.82 -2.31 24.48
C VAL A 27 4.15 -2.15 23.12
N SER A 28 2.83 -2.01 23.07
CA SER A 28 2.07 -1.79 21.83
C SER A 28 2.50 -0.51 21.11
N LEU A 29 2.77 0.57 21.85
CA LEU A 29 3.29 1.82 21.30
C LEU A 29 4.70 1.65 20.72
N VAL A 30 5.60 0.95 21.42
CA VAL A 30 6.95 0.67 20.92
C VAL A 30 6.92 -0.19 19.65
N LEU A 31 6.04 -1.20 19.60
CA LEU A 31 5.84 -2.03 18.41
C LEU A 31 5.21 -1.23 17.26
N GLY A 32 4.28 -0.32 17.55
CA GLY A 32 3.72 0.63 16.58
C GLY A 32 4.77 1.58 16.01
N LEU A 33 5.70 2.07 16.84
CA LEU A 33 6.84 2.87 16.39
C LEU A 33 7.78 2.04 15.49
N ALA A 34 8.08 0.80 15.84
CA ALA A 34 8.91 -0.10 15.03
C ALA A 34 8.27 -0.39 13.66
N LEU A 35 6.95 -0.60 13.63
CA LEU A 35 6.18 -0.75 12.40
C LEU A 35 6.26 0.50 11.52
N SER A 36 6.01 1.68 12.11
CA SER A 36 6.09 2.97 11.43
C SER A 36 7.49 3.27 10.89
N TRP A 37 8.55 2.91 11.62
CA TRP A 37 9.92 3.05 11.16
C TRP A 37 10.19 2.16 9.94
N THR A 38 9.78 0.90 10.01
CA THR A 38 9.93 -0.06 8.91
C THR A 38 9.21 0.43 7.66
N TYR A 39 7.98 0.95 7.83
CA TYR A 39 7.19 1.53 6.75
C TYR A 39 7.86 2.77 6.14
N LYS A 40 8.39 3.68 6.97
CA LYS A 40 9.09 4.90 6.54
C LYS A 40 10.32 4.62 5.68
N TYR A 41 11.06 3.55 6.00
CA TYR A 41 12.33 3.24 5.35
C TYR A 41 12.19 2.84 3.87
N ARG A 42 11.01 2.34 3.46
CA ARG A 42 10.86 1.66 2.15
C ARG A 42 9.70 2.16 1.28
N THR A 43 8.77 2.95 1.82
CA THR A 43 7.57 3.39 1.08
C THR A 43 7.41 4.91 1.11
N LEU A 44 6.92 5.50 0.00
CA LEU A 44 6.48 6.89 -0.06
C LEU A 44 5.30 7.06 0.90
N TYR A 45 5.46 7.90 1.93
CA TYR A 45 4.50 8.02 3.02
C TYR A 45 3.95 9.45 3.16
N THR A 46 2.76 9.57 3.71
CA THR A 46 2.21 10.84 4.21
C THR A 46 2.43 10.92 5.72
N ARG A 47 2.71 12.14 6.23
CA ARG A 47 2.99 12.35 7.66
C ARG A 47 1.83 11.90 8.54
N GLU A 48 0.61 12.21 8.13
CA GLU A 48 -0.63 11.85 8.83
C GLU A 48 -0.84 10.34 8.93
N PHE A 49 -0.44 9.58 7.90
CA PHE A 49 -0.55 8.13 7.90
C PHE A 49 0.37 7.48 8.93
N ILE A 50 1.63 7.92 9.03
CA ILE A 50 2.59 7.38 10.01
C ILE A 50 2.13 7.63 11.45
N VAL A 51 1.62 8.84 11.73
CA VAL A 51 1.11 9.17 13.06
C VAL A 51 -0.06 8.25 13.42
N SER A 52 -1.01 8.09 12.49
CA SER A 52 -2.16 7.20 12.65
C SER A 52 -1.72 5.75 12.85
N LEU A 53 -0.79 5.24 12.04
CA LEU A 53 -0.27 3.88 12.08
C LEU A 53 0.42 3.56 13.43
N THR A 54 1.10 4.55 14.01
CA THR A 54 1.78 4.40 15.31
C THR A 54 0.78 4.34 16.47
N LEU A 55 -0.31 5.10 16.40
CA LEU A 55 -1.31 5.19 17.47
C LEU A 55 -2.31 4.04 17.44
N LEU A 56 -2.53 3.45 16.26
CA LEU A 56 -3.55 2.43 16.02
C LEU A 56 -3.38 1.15 16.89
N PRO A 57 -2.17 0.57 17.06
CA PRO A 57 -1.97 -0.58 17.95
C PRO A 57 -2.37 -0.28 19.39
N CYS A 58 -2.06 0.92 19.88
CA CYS A 58 -2.39 1.35 21.25
C CYS A 58 -3.91 1.42 21.46
N MET A 59 -4.64 1.99 20.50
CA MET A 59 -6.11 2.03 20.51
C MET A 59 -6.70 0.61 20.50
N MET A 60 -6.16 -0.29 19.68
CA MET A 60 -6.61 -1.68 19.62
C MET A 60 -6.32 -2.45 20.91
N THR A 61 -5.15 -2.25 21.52
CA THR A 61 -4.81 -2.86 22.81
C THR A 61 -5.82 -2.47 23.89
N LEU A 62 -6.23 -1.20 23.93
CA LEU A 62 -7.22 -0.71 24.89
C LEU A 62 -8.61 -1.30 24.65
N VAL A 63 -9.05 -1.36 23.39
CA VAL A 63 -10.34 -1.96 23.01
C VAL A 63 -10.39 -3.44 23.40
N ILE A 64 -9.35 -4.21 23.09
CA ILE A 64 -9.30 -5.64 23.37
C ILE A 64 -9.20 -5.91 24.87
N PHE A 65 -8.45 -5.09 25.61
CA PHE A 65 -8.37 -5.20 27.06
C PHE A 65 -9.71 -4.92 27.74
N LEU A 66 -10.47 -3.91 27.30
CA LEU A 66 -11.78 -3.55 27.86
C LEU A 66 -12.82 -4.67 27.68
N VAL A 67 -12.66 -5.41 26.60
CA VAL A 67 -13.53 -6.51 26.19
C VAL A 67 -13.13 -7.84 26.86
N ASN A 68 -11.89 -7.92 27.34
CA ASN A 68 -11.35 -9.09 28.02
C ASN A 68 -12.13 -9.34 29.31
N GLY A 69 -12.92 -10.42 29.34
CA GLY A 69 -13.77 -10.78 30.49
C GLY A 69 -15.25 -10.95 30.17
N SER A 70 -15.72 -10.59 28.97
CA SER A 70 -17.09 -10.92 28.55
C SER A 70 -17.18 -11.30 27.07
N LEU A 71 -17.47 -12.58 26.80
CA LEU A 71 -17.63 -13.13 25.44
C LEU A 71 -18.58 -12.30 24.57
N GLY A 72 -19.65 -11.74 25.15
CA GLY A 72 -20.60 -10.88 24.45
C GLY A 72 -20.00 -9.56 23.95
N THR A 73 -19.11 -8.93 24.71
CA THR A 73 -18.45 -7.68 24.26
C THR A 73 -17.40 -7.96 23.19
N SER A 74 -16.76 -9.13 23.21
CA SER A 74 -15.81 -9.56 22.16
C SER A 74 -16.47 -9.71 20.81
N ILE A 75 -17.65 -10.32 20.80
CA ILE A 75 -18.45 -10.49 19.59
C ILE A 75 -18.96 -9.12 19.10
N ALA A 76 -19.40 -8.25 20.01
CA ALA A 76 -19.86 -6.90 19.65
C ALA A 76 -18.74 -6.06 19.01
N VAL A 77 -17.52 -6.12 19.57
CA VAL A 77 -16.35 -5.43 19.01
C VAL A 77 -15.93 -6.02 17.66
N ALA A 78 -15.92 -7.34 17.50
CA ALA A 78 -15.69 -7.95 16.19
C ALA A 78 -16.74 -7.52 15.14
N GLY A 79 -18.00 -7.45 15.53
CA GLY A 79 -19.09 -6.93 14.68
C GLY A 79 -18.96 -5.44 14.37
N THR A 80 -18.44 -4.64 15.29
CA THR A 80 -18.19 -3.21 15.05
C THR A 80 -17.01 -3.00 14.10
N PHE A 81 -15.96 -3.82 14.21
CA PHE A 81 -14.84 -3.79 13.27
C PHE A 81 -15.24 -4.15 11.84
N SER A 82 -16.22 -5.04 11.66
CA SER A 82 -16.71 -5.40 10.32
C SER A 82 -17.48 -4.26 9.64
N LEU A 83 -17.98 -3.28 10.40
CA LEU A 83 -18.63 -2.07 9.88
C LEU A 83 -17.62 -1.01 9.44
N ILE A 84 -16.35 -1.11 9.84
CA ILE A 84 -15.30 -0.19 9.41
C ILE A 84 -15.04 -0.43 7.92
N ARG A 85 -15.70 0.37 7.08
CA ARG A 85 -15.49 0.35 5.64
C ARG A 85 -14.17 1.06 5.32
N PHE A 86 -13.14 0.30 5.00
CA PHE A 86 -11.94 0.85 4.35
C PHE A 86 -12.36 1.40 2.99
N ARG A 87 -12.67 2.70 2.93
CA ARG A 87 -12.92 3.39 1.66
C ARG A 87 -11.57 3.49 0.96
N SER A 88 -11.32 2.60 0.01
CA SER A 88 -10.16 2.59 -0.89
C SER A 88 -10.20 3.78 -1.84
N ALA A 89 -10.22 5.01 -1.31
CA ALA A 89 -10.24 6.19 -2.14
C ALA A 89 -8.86 6.49 -2.75
N THR A 90 -7.76 5.99 -2.17
CA THR A 90 -6.40 6.19 -2.70
C THR A 90 -5.31 5.39 -1.98
N SER A 91 -5.60 4.59 -0.94
CA SER A 91 -4.54 3.92 -0.17
C SER A 91 -3.91 2.78 -0.96
N GLY A 92 -2.57 2.80 -1.08
CA GLY A 92 -1.83 1.72 -1.73
C GLY A 92 -2.05 0.39 -1.00
N SER A 93 -1.96 -0.74 -1.71
CA SER A 93 -2.06 -2.09 -1.11
C SER A 93 -1.13 -2.27 0.10
N ARG A 94 0.04 -1.61 0.09
CA ARG A 94 0.98 -1.57 1.23
C ARG A 94 0.44 -0.86 2.46
N GLU A 95 -0.30 0.24 2.30
CA GLU A 95 -0.91 0.96 3.43
C GLU A 95 -1.95 0.09 4.14
N LEU A 96 -2.75 -0.65 3.37
CA LEU A 96 -3.74 -1.56 3.92
C LEU A 96 -3.09 -2.69 4.74
N ILE A 97 -2.04 -3.33 4.21
CA ILE A 97 -1.31 -4.38 4.94
C ILE A 97 -0.68 -3.81 6.22
N ALA A 98 -0.14 -2.58 6.20
CA ALA A 98 0.40 -1.92 7.39
C ALA A 98 -0.67 -1.73 8.47
N ILE A 99 -1.88 -1.26 8.10
CA ILE A 99 -2.99 -1.08 9.04
C ILE A 99 -3.40 -2.43 9.65
N PHE A 100 -3.53 -3.48 8.85
CA PHE A 100 -3.85 -4.82 9.36
C PHE A 100 -2.78 -5.34 10.31
N LEU A 101 -1.51 -5.14 9.98
CA LEU A 101 -0.40 -5.51 10.84
C LEU A 101 -0.46 -4.76 12.18
N ALA A 102 -0.69 -3.44 12.15
CA ALA A 102 -0.89 -2.62 13.36
C ALA A 102 -2.05 -3.13 14.22
N MET A 103 -3.17 -3.54 13.61
CA MET A 103 -4.30 -4.14 14.34
C MET A 103 -3.88 -5.44 15.03
N ILE A 104 -3.24 -6.36 14.31
CA ILE A 104 -2.81 -7.66 14.86
C ILE A 104 -1.87 -7.47 16.06
N ILE A 105 -0.94 -6.52 15.97
CA ILE A 105 -0.03 -6.16 17.09
C ILE A 105 -0.85 -5.74 18.31
N GLY A 106 -1.82 -4.84 18.12
CA GLY A 106 -2.66 -4.35 19.19
C GLY A 106 -3.53 -5.44 19.82
N LEU A 107 -4.05 -6.38 19.01
CA LEU A 107 -4.80 -7.56 19.49
C LEU A 107 -3.91 -8.50 20.34
N ALA A 108 -2.71 -8.80 19.87
CA ALA A 108 -1.78 -9.66 20.59
C ALA A 108 -1.33 -9.03 21.93
N ALA A 109 -1.06 -7.73 21.94
CA ALA A 109 -0.73 -7.00 23.17
C ALA A 109 -1.94 -6.88 24.13
N GLY A 110 -3.14 -6.61 23.60
CA GLY A 110 -4.35 -6.43 24.40
C GLY A 110 -4.91 -7.71 25.02
N SER A 111 -4.59 -8.86 24.44
CA SER A 111 -4.92 -10.17 25.02
C SER A 111 -3.99 -10.60 26.16
N GLY A 112 -2.92 -9.84 26.43
CA GLY A 112 -1.97 -10.09 27.53
C GLY A 112 -0.75 -10.94 27.13
N TYR A 113 -0.68 -11.42 25.89
CA TYR A 113 0.46 -12.21 25.39
C TYR A 113 1.58 -11.32 24.84
N LEU A 114 2.22 -10.55 25.71
CA LEU A 114 3.21 -9.54 25.30
C LEU A 114 4.44 -10.13 24.61
N LEU A 115 5.00 -11.22 25.12
CA LEU A 115 6.14 -11.90 24.50
C LEU A 115 5.79 -12.40 23.08
N LEU A 116 4.59 -12.95 22.94
CA LEU A 116 4.06 -13.44 21.68
C LEU A 116 3.85 -12.29 20.69
N ALA A 117 3.32 -11.16 21.16
CA ALA A 117 3.14 -9.95 20.36
C ALA A 117 4.47 -9.46 19.78
N VAL A 118 5.53 -9.39 20.60
CA VAL A 118 6.86 -8.98 20.15
C VAL A 118 7.42 -9.94 19.10
N LEU A 119 7.36 -11.25 19.37
CA LEU A 119 7.87 -12.28 18.44
C LEU A 119 7.14 -12.27 17.10
N PHE A 120 5.81 -12.24 17.09
CA PHE A 120 5.04 -12.18 15.84
C PHE A 120 5.27 -10.89 15.07
N THR A 121 5.37 -9.75 15.78
CA THR A 121 5.67 -8.47 15.15
C THR A 121 7.03 -8.53 14.46
N ALA A 122 8.06 -9.01 15.16
CA ALA A 122 9.40 -9.16 14.60
C ALA A 122 9.41 -10.09 13.38
N PHE A 123 8.70 -11.23 13.44
CA PHE A 123 8.58 -12.18 12.34
C PHE A 123 7.91 -11.56 11.10
N LEU A 124 6.77 -10.89 11.29
CA LEU A 124 6.03 -10.27 10.18
C LEU A 124 6.79 -9.09 9.56
N LEU A 125 7.48 -8.28 10.37
CA LEU A 125 8.37 -7.22 9.88
C LEU A 125 9.55 -7.79 9.10
N ALA A 126 10.15 -8.89 9.56
CA ALA A 126 11.24 -9.56 8.85
C ALA A 126 10.79 -10.09 7.48
N ILE A 127 9.61 -10.72 7.42
CA ILE A 127 9.00 -11.16 6.15
C ILE A 127 8.77 -9.97 5.22
N TRP A 128 8.17 -8.89 5.72
CA TRP A 128 7.93 -7.67 4.94
C TRP A 128 9.22 -7.17 4.30
N LEU A 129 10.28 -7.00 5.10
CA LEU A 129 11.59 -6.53 4.63
C LEU A 129 12.22 -7.49 3.61
N LEU A 130 12.05 -8.80 3.78
CA LEU A 130 12.58 -9.81 2.87
C LEU A 130 11.84 -9.82 1.52
N LEU A 131 10.52 -9.62 1.51
CA LEU A 131 9.77 -9.47 0.26
C LEU A 131 10.13 -8.17 -0.47
N GLU A 132 10.26 -7.06 0.23
CA GLU A 132 10.62 -5.78 -0.40
C GLU A 132 12.04 -5.77 -0.96
N THR A 133 13.00 -6.40 -0.27
CA THR A 133 14.38 -6.53 -0.80
C THR A 133 14.44 -7.36 -2.07
N LYS A 134 13.56 -8.35 -2.24
CA LYS A 134 13.42 -9.10 -3.50
C LYS A 134 12.72 -8.28 -4.59
N GLN A 135 11.65 -7.57 -4.26
CA GLN A 135 10.93 -6.73 -5.24
C GLN A 135 11.75 -5.56 -5.79
N SER A 136 12.65 -4.98 -4.98
CA SER A 136 13.52 -3.87 -5.40
C SER A 136 14.53 -4.27 -6.50
N LYS A 137 14.77 -5.56 -6.72
CA LYS A 137 15.72 -6.03 -7.74
C LYS A 137 15.07 -6.38 -9.08
N THR A 138 13.74 -6.51 -9.15
CA THR A 138 13.14 -7.28 -10.26
C THR A 138 12.39 -6.49 -11.33
N ASP A 139 11.77 -5.32 -11.13
CA ASP A 139 10.91 -4.85 -12.25
C ASP A 139 10.46 -3.37 -12.26
N HIS A 140 10.12 -2.78 -11.12
CA HIS A 140 9.26 -1.59 -11.13
C HIS A 140 9.91 -0.26 -11.54
N GLN A 141 11.24 -0.17 -11.71
CA GLN A 141 11.86 1.10 -12.11
C GLN A 141 12.05 1.24 -13.63
N ARG A 142 11.86 0.16 -14.41
CA ARG A 142 12.04 0.19 -15.86
C ARG A 142 10.75 0.23 -16.66
N ARG A 143 9.65 -0.27 -16.10
CA ARG A 143 8.31 -0.11 -16.70
C ARG A 143 8.01 1.37 -16.88
N ARG A 144 7.93 1.80 -18.14
CA ARG A 144 7.53 3.14 -18.57
C ARG A 144 6.16 3.07 -19.19
N HIS A 145 5.37 4.10 -18.95
CA HIS A 145 4.15 4.31 -19.70
C HIS A 145 4.50 5.16 -20.92
N LEU A 146 4.38 4.57 -22.10
CA LEU A 146 4.63 5.22 -23.39
C LEU A 146 3.28 5.53 -24.03
N THR A 147 2.96 6.80 -24.16
CA THR A 147 1.77 7.25 -24.90
C THR A 147 2.22 7.84 -26.22
N ILE A 148 1.75 7.25 -27.31
CA ILE A 148 2.05 7.62 -28.69
C ILE A 148 0.77 8.17 -29.33
N GLN A 149 0.81 9.39 -29.85
CA GLN A 149 -0.24 9.99 -30.65
C GLN A 149 0.21 10.09 -32.10
N VAL A 150 -0.53 9.42 -32.98
CA VAL A 150 -0.22 9.29 -34.42
C VAL A 150 -1.48 9.42 -35.25
N GLU A 151 -1.35 9.87 -36.50
CA GLU A 151 -2.43 9.84 -37.47
C GLU A 151 -2.77 8.39 -37.86
N ASN A 152 -4.04 8.12 -38.15
CA ASN A 152 -4.53 6.78 -38.45
C ASN A 152 -4.09 6.33 -39.85
N GLN A 153 -2.98 5.60 -39.91
CA GLN A 153 -2.53 4.90 -41.11
C GLN A 153 -2.50 3.38 -40.87
N GLU A 154 -2.92 2.62 -41.88
CA GLU A 154 -3.11 1.16 -41.83
C GLU A 154 -1.87 0.33 -41.43
N ARG A 155 -0.67 0.93 -41.36
CA ARG A 155 0.60 0.24 -41.05
C ARG A 155 1.42 0.87 -39.92
N ILE A 156 0.94 1.94 -39.29
CA ILE A 156 1.71 2.61 -38.22
C ILE A 156 1.77 1.74 -36.96
N ALA A 157 0.68 1.06 -36.59
CA ALA A 157 0.65 0.20 -35.41
C ALA A 157 1.67 -0.95 -35.50
N ASP A 158 1.79 -1.60 -36.66
CA ASP A 158 2.76 -2.66 -36.91
C ASP A 158 4.21 -2.15 -36.95
N LYS A 159 4.42 -0.91 -37.39
CA LYS A 159 5.74 -0.28 -37.37
C LYS A 159 6.17 0.02 -35.94
N ILE A 160 5.26 0.57 -35.13
CA ILE A 160 5.46 0.87 -33.72
C ILE A 160 5.77 -0.41 -32.94
N SER A 161 4.94 -1.46 -33.07
CA SER A 161 5.16 -2.72 -32.35
C SER A 161 6.53 -3.34 -32.64
N ARG A 162 6.96 -3.37 -33.91
CA ARG A 162 8.29 -3.87 -34.30
C ARG A 162 9.45 -3.05 -33.74
N LEU A 163 9.29 -1.74 -33.60
CA LEU A 163 10.32 -0.88 -33.01
C LEU A 163 10.41 -1.03 -31.50
N LEU A 164 9.27 -1.20 -30.85
CA LEU A 164 9.22 -1.52 -29.42
C LEU A 164 9.82 -2.91 -29.16
N ASP A 165 9.48 -3.94 -29.92
CA ASP A 165 10.04 -5.29 -29.75
C ASP A 165 11.59 -5.32 -29.88
N ARG A 166 12.14 -4.43 -30.71
CA ARG A 166 13.59 -4.32 -30.93
C ARG A 166 14.35 -3.60 -29.82
N ASN A 167 13.69 -2.68 -29.09
CA ASN A 167 14.36 -1.81 -28.11
C ASN A 167 13.88 -2.04 -26.67
N CYS A 168 12.79 -2.77 -26.48
CA CYS A 168 12.21 -3.14 -25.20
C CYS A 168 12.45 -4.63 -24.91
N THR A 169 12.35 -5.00 -23.64
CA THR A 169 12.40 -6.39 -23.15
C THR A 169 10.99 -6.97 -22.99
N GLU A 170 10.03 -6.12 -22.60
CA GLU A 170 8.62 -6.46 -22.46
C GLU A 170 7.78 -5.29 -22.99
N VAL A 171 6.72 -5.59 -23.74
CA VAL A 171 5.83 -4.61 -24.37
C VAL A 171 4.39 -5.08 -24.15
N ASP A 172 3.60 -4.28 -23.44
CA ASP A 172 2.18 -4.55 -23.22
C ASP A 172 1.34 -3.38 -23.73
N LEU A 173 0.33 -3.67 -24.56
CA LEU A 173 -0.57 -2.66 -25.11
C LEU A 173 -1.75 -2.50 -24.16
N ILE A 174 -1.81 -1.35 -23.47
CA ILE A 174 -2.84 -1.09 -22.45
C ILE A 174 -4.15 -0.68 -23.10
N SER A 175 -4.09 0.26 -24.05
CA SER A 175 -5.31 0.74 -24.73
C SER A 175 -5.00 1.40 -26.07
N VAL A 176 -5.97 1.27 -26.98
CA VAL A 176 -6.03 1.98 -28.26
C VAL A 176 -7.25 2.88 -28.22
N ASN A 177 -7.06 4.19 -28.31
CA ASN A 177 -8.15 5.16 -28.38
C ASN A 177 -8.09 5.89 -29.71
N THR A 178 -9.24 6.10 -30.34
CA THR A 178 -9.35 6.86 -31.57
C THR A 178 -10.03 8.20 -31.27
N SER A 179 -9.41 9.30 -31.68
CA SER A 179 -9.88 10.67 -31.50
C SER A 179 -10.13 11.30 -32.89
N GLN A 180 -10.87 12.40 -32.90
CA GLN A 180 -11.18 13.17 -34.12
C GLN A 180 -11.73 12.30 -35.26
N ASN A 181 -12.89 11.68 -35.03
CA ASN A 181 -13.67 10.98 -36.08
C ASN A 181 -12.93 9.83 -36.81
N GLY A 182 -11.88 9.27 -36.22
CA GLY A 182 -11.10 8.20 -36.85
C GLY A 182 -9.71 8.60 -37.31
N GLU A 183 -9.39 9.90 -37.32
CA GLU A 183 -8.16 10.43 -37.93
C GLU A 183 -6.94 10.36 -37.00
N GLN A 184 -7.14 10.40 -35.68
CA GLN A 184 -6.03 10.34 -34.70
C GLN A 184 -6.13 9.09 -33.82
N LEU A 185 -5.02 8.37 -33.69
CA LEU A 185 -4.87 7.22 -32.80
C LEU A 185 -3.97 7.58 -31.62
N THR A 186 -4.45 7.33 -30.41
CA THR A 186 -3.66 7.36 -29.17
C THR A 186 -3.42 5.93 -28.71
N LEU A 187 -2.16 5.51 -28.70
CA LEU A 187 -1.71 4.19 -28.27
C LEU A 187 -1.02 4.32 -26.92
N ASP A 188 -1.52 3.62 -25.90
CA ASP A 188 -0.91 3.54 -24.58
C ASP A 188 -0.23 2.18 -24.40
N TYR A 189 1.09 2.20 -24.23
CA TYR A 189 1.92 1.02 -23.97
C TYR A 189 2.56 1.06 -22.58
N GLU A 190 2.67 -0.10 -21.93
CA GLU A 190 3.59 -0.32 -20.83
C GLU A 190 4.83 -1.02 -21.38
N VAL A 191 6.00 -0.39 -21.28
CA VAL A 191 7.24 -0.90 -21.87
C VAL A 191 8.34 -1.03 -20.84
N ASP A 192 9.02 -2.17 -20.83
CA ASP A 192 10.27 -2.35 -20.09
C ASP A 192 11.45 -2.08 -21.04
N LEU A 193 12.20 -1.00 -20.81
CA LEU A 193 13.35 -0.65 -21.64
C LEU A 193 14.56 -1.53 -21.32
N ARG A 194 15.32 -1.87 -22.36
CA ARG A 194 16.62 -2.52 -22.21
C ARG A 194 17.60 -1.64 -21.42
N PRO A 195 18.57 -2.22 -20.68
CA PRO A 195 19.56 -1.48 -19.89
C PRO A 195 20.34 -0.43 -20.67
N GLU A 196 20.46 -0.65 -21.99
CA GLU A 196 21.32 0.10 -22.91
C GLU A 196 20.61 1.31 -23.54
N VAL A 197 19.29 1.43 -23.37
CA VAL A 197 18.47 2.46 -24.02
C VAL A 197 18.03 3.50 -23.00
N ASP A 198 18.47 4.74 -23.19
CA ASP A 198 18.03 5.87 -22.39
C ASP A 198 16.63 6.36 -22.81
N ASP A 199 15.89 6.95 -21.87
CA ASP A 199 14.53 7.45 -22.07
C ASP A 199 14.49 8.44 -23.27
N PHE A 200 15.53 9.28 -23.41
CA PHE A 200 15.67 10.27 -24.49
C PHE A 200 16.05 9.64 -25.83
N ALA A 201 16.85 8.58 -25.82
CA ALA A 201 17.20 7.84 -27.03
C ALA A 201 15.96 7.17 -27.63
N MET A 202 15.09 6.62 -26.79
CA MET A 202 13.83 5.99 -27.24
C MET A 202 12.86 7.01 -27.85
N THR A 203 12.70 8.19 -27.23
CA THR A 203 11.83 9.24 -27.81
C THR A 203 12.38 9.77 -29.12
N THR A 204 13.70 9.94 -29.21
CA THR A 204 14.35 10.43 -30.44
C THR A 204 14.20 9.43 -31.58
N LEU A 205 14.40 8.13 -31.33
CA LEU A 205 14.19 7.06 -32.32
C LEU A 205 12.74 7.04 -32.83
N LEU A 206 11.76 7.12 -31.92
CA LEU A 206 10.35 7.10 -32.32
C LEU A 206 9.95 8.35 -33.13
N THR A 207 10.48 9.52 -32.79
CA THR A 207 10.22 10.77 -33.53
C THR A 207 10.95 10.82 -34.89
N GLU A 208 12.13 10.22 -35.02
CA GLU A 208 12.84 10.13 -36.30
C GLU A 208 12.18 9.13 -37.26
N GLU A 209 11.66 8.01 -36.75
CA GLU A 209 11.11 6.93 -37.58
C GLU A 209 9.62 7.11 -37.91
N ILE A 210 8.90 7.93 -37.14
CA ILE A 210 7.49 8.25 -37.33
C ILE A 210 7.35 9.74 -37.58
N HIS A 211 7.29 10.14 -38.85
CA HIS A 211 6.98 11.51 -39.22
C HIS A 211 5.59 11.90 -38.67
N HIS A 212 5.50 13.05 -37.97
CA HIS A 212 4.26 13.59 -37.39
C HIS A 212 3.67 12.80 -36.20
N CYS A 213 4.53 12.49 -35.22
CA CYS A 213 4.15 11.74 -34.01
C CYS A 213 4.47 12.53 -32.72
N ASP A 214 3.49 12.68 -31.84
CA ASP A 214 3.71 13.17 -30.48
C ASP A 214 3.93 11.97 -29.54
N VAL A 215 5.14 11.90 -28.98
CA VAL A 215 5.57 10.80 -28.09
C VAL A 215 5.74 11.35 -26.68
N SER A 216 5.09 10.74 -25.71
CA SER A 216 5.30 11.04 -24.30
C SER A 216 5.68 9.78 -23.53
N LEU A 217 6.83 9.84 -22.85
CA LEU A 217 7.33 8.77 -22.00
C LEU A 217 7.22 9.22 -20.54
N THR A 218 6.46 8.47 -19.74
CA THR A 218 6.21 8.81 -18.34
C THR A 218 6.64 7.67 -17.42
N LYS A 219 7.41 7.99 -16.37
CA LYS A 219 7.82 7.03 -15.32
C LYS A 219 6.73 6.77 -14.28
N LYS A 220 5.64 7.54 -14.32
CA LYS A 220 4.49 7.39 -13.42
C LYS A 220 3.54 6.37 -14.03
N ALA A 221 3.28 5.28 -13.30
CA ALA A 221 2.18 4.38 -13.63
C ALA A 221 0.89 5.20 -13.78
N LYS A 222 0.18 5.04 -14.91
CA LYS A 222 -1.14 5.64 -15.11
C LYS A 222 -2.03 5.10 -13.99
N LYS A 223 -2.38 5.94 -13.01
CA LYS A 223 -3.38 5.58 -11.99
C LYS A 223 -4.64 5.20 -12.76
N ARG A 224 -4.97 3.90 -12.80
CA ARG A 224 -6.28 3.44 -13.29
C ARG A 224 -7.31 4.21 -12.48
N LYS A 225 -7.97 5.18 -13.11
CA LYS A 225 -9.21 5.75 -12.59
C LYS A 225 -10.23 4.62 -12.72
N ASN A 226 -10.37 3.84 -11.66
CA ASN A 226 -11.55 2.99 -11.52
C ASN A 226 -12.73 3.95 -11.35
N LEU A 227 -13.60 3.95 -12.35
CA LEU A 227 -14.95 4.55 -12.30
C LEU A 227 -15.78 3.86 -11.22
#